data_AF-A0A3C1R1C9-F1
#
_entry.id   AF-A0A3C1R1C9-F1
#
_cell.length_a   1.000
_cell.length_b   1.000
_cell.length_c   1.000
_cell.angle_alpha   90.00
_cell.angle_beta   90.00
_cell.angle_gamma   90.00
#
_symmetry.space_group_name_H-M   'P 1'
#
loop_
_entity.id
_entity.type
_entity.pdbx_description
1 polymer ?
#
loop_
_entity_poly.entity_id
_entity_poly.type
_entity_poly.pdbx_seq_one_letter_code
_entity_poly.pdbx_strand_id
1 'polypeptide(L)'
;MTDSADPRRAIMPIAWSWIVPPELQMPDDRLSPNGSAGRHDRPTYDPTQRAYLVPRANAGPEAIRFALDAIYDDEHLHGTMWLANPAIVVPEWNDDRTPIDLELDGERLIEGKDFRRGYEKDASGTSLVLWIDRVIDLNDSDEHRIEIEIAPHRD
;
A
#
# COMPACT_ATOMS: atom_id res chain seq x y z
N MET A 1 -18.61 -14.75 17.43
CA MET A 1 -18.70 -16.21 17.20
C MET A 1 -18.20 -16.42 15.79
N THR A 2 -16.91 -16.71 15.65
CA THR A 2 -16.24 -16.88 14.36
C THR A 2 -16.88 -18.06 13.65
N ASP A 3 -17.49 -17.79 12.49
CA ASP A 3 -17.98 -18.85 11.64
C ASP A 3 -16.77 -19.69 11.22
N SER A 4 -16.75 -20.94 11.70
CA SER A 4 -15.72 -21.93 11.47
C SER A 4 -15.82 -22.50 10.04
N ALA A 5 -16.21 -21.68 9.08
CA ALA A 5 -16.40 -22.03 7.69
C ALA A 5 -15.04 -21.99 6.97
N ASP A 6 -14.33 -23.12 7.02
CA ASP A 6 -13.07 -23.39 6.32
C ASP A 6 -11.93 -22.37 6.54
N PRO A 7 -11.15 -22.50 7.64
CA PRO A 7 -10.08 -21.56 7.97
C PRO A 7 -9.01 -21.42 6.87
N ARG A 8 -8.91 -22.39 5.94
CA ARG A 8 -8.00 -22.32 4.79
C ARG A 8 -8.38 -21.18 3.84
N ARG A 9 -9.68 -20.94 3.64
CA ARG A 9 -10.17 -19.85 2.78
C ARG A 9 -9.91 -18.48 3.38
N ALA A 10 -9.97 -18.35 4.70
CA ALA A 10 -9.65 -17.10 5.39
C ALA A 10 -8.16 -16.75 5.37
N ILE A 11 -7.27 -17.76 5.34
CA ILE A 11 -5.81 -17.55 5.33
C ILE A 11 -5.30 -17.23 3.92
N MET A 12 -5.96 -17.73 2.87
CA MET A 12 -5.46 -17.66 1.50
C MET A 12 -5.22 -16.22 1.01
N PRO A 13 -6.14 -15.25 1.20
CA PRO A 13 -5.89 -13.85 0.84
C PRO A 13 -4.65 -13.27 1.51
N ILE A 14 -4.46 -13.56 2.79
CA ILE A 14 -3.32 -13.06 3.57
C ILE A 14 -2.02 -13.65 3.03
N ALA A 15 -1.99 -14.97 2.80
CA ALA A 15 -0.81 -15.64 2.28
C ALA A 15 -0.42 -15.09 0.90
N TRP A 16 -1.38 -14.93 0.00
CA TRP A 16 -1.12 -14.42 -1.34
C TRP A 16 -0.63 -12.98 -1.33
N SER A 17 -1.21 -12.10 -0.50
CA SER A 17 -0.78 -10.70 -0.38
C SER A 17 0.69 -10.51 0.04
N TRP A 18 1.33 -11.56 0.58
CA TRP A 18 2.75 -11.55 0.97
C TRP A 18 3.65 -12.25 -0.04
N ILE A 19 3.16 -13.30 -0.70
CA ILE A 19 3.94 -14.10 -1.65
C ILE A 19 3.99 -13.40 -3.01
N VAL A 20 2.86 -12.84 -3.44
CA VAL A 20 2.70 -12.16 -4.71
C VAL A 20 1.99 -10.82 -4.46
N PRO A 21 2.68 -9.86 -3.83
CA PRO A 21 2.08 -8.57 -3.55
C PRO A 21 1.74 -7.84 -4.85
N PRO A 22 0.58 -7.16 -4.93
CA PRO A 22 0.29 -6.22 -6.01
C PRO A 22 1.42 -5.19 -6.19
N GLU A 23 1.67 -4.73 -7.41
CA GLU A 23 2.73 -3.79 -7.72
C GLU A 23 2.31 -2.34 -7.43
N LEU A 24 3.19 -1.59 -6.77
CA LEU A 24 2.99 -0.15 -6.59
C LEU A 24 3.24 0.60 -7.90
N GLN A 25 2.31 1.45 -8.33
CA GLN A 25 2.37 2.28 -9.53
C GLN A 25 2.24 3.77 -9.18
N MET A 26 3.16 4.61 -9.67
CA MET A 26 3.07 6.07 -9.47
C MET A 26 2.30 6.76 -10.62
N PRO A 27 1.52 7.84 -10.35
CA PRO A 27 0.60 8.45 -11.33
C PRO A 27 1.29 9.01 -12.57
N ASP A 28 2.46 9.63 -12.40
CA ASP A 28 3.19 10.31 -13.48
C ASP A 28 3.91 9.34 -14.41
N ASP A 29 4.14 8.11 -13.94
CA ASP A 29 4.92 7.14 -14.70
C ASP A 29 4.08 6.01 -15.27
N ARG A 30 2.91 5.63 -14.70
CA ARG A 30 2.15 4.40 -15.11
C ARG A 30 3.06 3.17 -15.31
N LEU A 31 4.25 3.22 -14.73
CA LEU A 31 5.33 2.27 -14.84
C LEU A 31 5.64 1.88 -13.42
N SER A 32 5.75 0.57 -13.20
CA SER A 32 6.21 0.03 -11.94
C SER A 32 7.57 0.68 -11.66
N PRO A 33 7.77 1.31 -10.50
CA PRO A 33 9.08 1.76 -10.06
C PRO A 33 10.13 0.63 -10.10
N ASN A 34 9.69 -0.64 -10.09
CA ASN A 34 10.51 -1.85 -10.19
C ASN A 34 10.71 -2.37 -11.63
N GLY A 35 10.04 -1.77 -12.63
CA GLY A 35 10.20 -2.14 -14.04
C GLY A 35 11.47 -1.55 -14.65
N SER A 36 11.99 -2.15 -15.74
CA SER A 36 13.23 -1.71 -16.40
C SER A 36 13.17 -0.27 -16.96
N ALA A 37 11.98 0.35 -16.98
CA ALA A 37 11.74 1.73 -17.39
C ALA A 37 11.32 2.66 -16.22
N GLY A 38 11.18 2.14 -15.00
CA GLY A 38 10.86 2.90 -13.81
C GLY A 38 11.99 3.86 -13.45
N ARG A 39 11.64 5.10 -13.06
CA ARG A 39 12.62 6.13 -12.66
C ARG A 39 13.22 5.91 -11.28
N HIS A 40 12.84 4.85 -10.58
CA HIS A 40 13.19 4.63 -9.19
C HIS A 40 14.15 3.44 -9.08
N ASP A 41 15.29 3.69 -8.47
CA ASP A 41 16.40 2.75 -8.27
C ASP A 41 16.20 1.83 -7.06
N ARG A 42 14.99 1.81 -6.48
CA ARG A 42 14.68 1.14 -5.22
C ARG A 42 13.44 0.25 -5.33
N PRO A 43 13.43 -0.91 -4.66
CA PRO A 43 12.26 -1.75 -4.56
C PRO A 43 11.12 -1.02 -3.83
N THR A 44 9.92 -1.08 -4.38
CA THR A 44 8.71 -0.48 -3.76
C THR A 44 7.94 -1.43 -2.85
N TYR A 45 8.46 -2.63 -2.64
CA TYR A 45 7.96 -3.57 -1.64
C TYR A 45 9.13 -4.24 -0.93
N ASP A 46 9.16 -4.19 0.40
CA ASP A 46 10.11 -4.94 1.23
C ASP A 46 9.44 -6.23 1.72
N PRO A 47 9.86 -7.42 1.24
CA PRO A 47 9.26 -8.69 1.65
C PRO A 47 9.57 -9.08 3.10
N THR A 48 10.63 -8.52 3.69
CA THR A 48 10.99 -8.76 5.09
C THR A 48 10.03 -8.02 6.01
N GLN A 49 9.71 -6.77 5.67
CA GLN A 49 8.76 -5.94 6.42
C GLN A 49 7.31 -6.18 6.00
N ARG A 50 7.09 -6.78 4.82
CA ARG A 50 5.78 -6.92 4.15
C ARG A 50 5.09 -5.58 3.99
N ALA A 51 5.86 -4.59 3.55
CA ALA A 51 5.45 -3.21 3.48
C ALA A 51 5.79 -2.60 2.12
N TYR A 52 4.89 -1.76 1.64
CA TYR A 52 5.09 -0.93 0.47
C TYR A 52 5.95 0.27 0.83
N LEU A 53 7.03 0.48 0.10
CA LEU A 53 7.91 1.64 0.24
C LEU A 53 7.53 2.65 -0.83
N VAL A 54 6.90 3.75 -0.44
CA VAL A 54 6.40 4.76 -1.38
C VAL A 54 7.54 5.70 -1.76
N PRO A 55 7.98 5.71 -3.03
CA PRO A 55 9.02 6.62 -3.48
C PRO A 55 8.47 8.05 -3.52
N ARG A 56 9.38 9.02 -3.35
CA ARG A 56 9.03 10.43 -3.31
C ARG A 56 10.18 11.31 -3.80
N ALA A 57 9.84 12.53 -4.21
CA ALA A 57 10.80 13.48 -4.79
C ALA A 57 11.41 14.43 -3.75
N ASN A 58 10.65 14.83 -2.74
CA ASN A 58 11.06 15.80 -1.72
C ASN A 58 10.90 15.19 -0.33
N ALA A 59 11.53 15.77 0.70
CA ALA A 59 11.29 15.40 2.10
C ALA A 59 10.17 16.25 2.73
N GLY A 60 9.55 15.77 3.82
CA GLY A 60 8.48 16.48 4.56
C GLY A 60 7.06 15.97 4.28
N PRO A 61 6.00 16.60 4.80
CA PRO A 61 4.62 16.22 4.51
C PRO A 61 4.14 16.75 3.15
N GLU A 62 3.71 15.85 2.27
CA GLU A 62 3.11 16.22 0.98
C GLU A 62 1.98 15.26 0.61
N ALA A 63 1.09 15.71 -0.27
CA ALA A 63 0.06 14.83 -0.82
C ALA A 63 0.71 13.85 -1.81
N ILE A 64 0.47 12.56 -1.62
CA ILE A 64 1.03 11.48 -2.43
C ILE A 64 -0.13 10.62 -2.91
N ARG A 65 -0.19 10.40 -4.22
CA ARG A 65 -1.12 9.48 -4.86
C ARG A 65 -0.33 8.36 -5.52
N PHE A 66 -0.83 7.15 -5.44
CA PHE A 66 -0.29 5.98 -6.12
C PHE A 66 -1.36 4.90 -6.21
N ALA A 67 -1.09 3.83 -6.92
CA ALA A 67 -1.97 2.68 -6.97
C ALA A 67 -1.22 1.40 -6.63
N LEU A 68 -1.96 0.40 -6.15
CA LEU A 68 -1.49 -0.97 -6.07
C LEU A 68 -2.25 -1.75 -7.15
N ASP A 69 -1.50 -2.22 -8.14
CA ASP A 69 -2.00 -2.83 -9.37
C ASP A 69 -1.70 -4.33 -9.35
N ALA A 70 -2.66 -5.12 -9.76
CA ALA A 70 -2.48 -6.56 -9.83
C ALA A 70 -1.61 -6.96 -11.03
N ILE A 71 -0.80 -8.00 -10.86
CA ILE A 71 0.13 -8.49 -11.89
C ILE A 71 -0.64 -9.42 -12.83
N TYR A 72 -1.50 -8.84 -13.68
CA TYR A 72 -2.43 -9.59 -14.53
C TYR A 72 -1.83 -10.13 -15.83
N ASP A 73 -0.68 -9.60 -16.24
CA ASP A 73 -0.01 -10.02 -17.47
C ASP A 73 0.58 -11.45 -17.36
N ASP A 74 0.64 -12.02 -16.16
CA ASP A 74 1.03 -13.42 -15.91
C ASP A 74 -0.20 -14.29 -15.61
N GLU A 75 -0.59 -15.13 -16.57
CA GLU A 75 -1.71 -16.08 -16.44
C GLU A 75 -1.58 -17.03 -15.24
N HIS A 76 -0.36 -17.29 -14.76
CA HIS A 76 -0.14 -18.15 -13.60
C HIS A 76 -0.46 -17.49 -12.26
N LEU A 77 -0.62 -16.16 -12.25
CA LEU A 77 -0.92 -15.37 -11.06
C LEU A 77 -2.40 -14.99 -10.95
N HIS A 78 -3.22 -15.35 -11.94
CA HIS A 78 -4.67 -15.13 -11.90
C HIS A 78 -5.32 -15.82 -10.70
N GLY A 79 -6.18 -15.09 -9.97
CA GLY A 79 -6.82 -15.59 -8.74
C GLY A 79 -5.97 -15.48 -7.48
N THR A 80 -4.74 -14.99 -7.58
CA THR A 80 -3.81 -14.80 -6.45
C THR A 80 -3.66 -13.35 -6.03
N MET A 81 -4.33 -12.41 -6.71
CA MET A 81 -4.12 -10.97 -6.48
C MET A 81 -4.96 -10.47 -5.30
N TRP A 82 -4.37 -10.50 -4.12
CA TRP A 82 -5.02 -10.08 -2.88
C TRP A 82 -4.21 -9.00 -2.19
N LEU A 83 -4.90 -8.03 -1.62
CA LEU A 83 -4.33 -7.07 -0.69
C LEU A 83 -4.91 -7.35 0.69
N ALA A 84 -4.08 -7.71 1.66
CA ALA A 84 -4.55 -7.98 3.02
C ALA A 84 -3.70 -7.23 4.03
N ASN A 85 -4.35 -6.31 4.74
CA ASN A 85 -3.78 -5.46 5.76
C ASN A 85 -2.46 -4.79 5.36
N PRO A 86 -2.43 -4.07 4.21
CA PRO A 86 -1.18 -3.56 3.68
C PRO A 86 -0.55 -2.56 4.63
N ALA A 87 0.76 -2.69 4.80
CA ALA A 87 1.60 -1.69 5.44
C ALA A 87 2.21 -0.79 4.36
N ILE A 88 2.17 0.52 4.58
CA ILE A 88 2.73 1.53 3.68
C ILE A 88 3.71 2.36 4.48
N VAL A 89 4.92 2.51 3.96
CA VAL A 89 5.99 3.31 4.54
C VAL A 89 6.29 4.45 3.59
N VAL A 90 6.14 5.67 4.09
CA VAL A 90 6.54 6.90 3.40
C VAL A 90 7.80 7.43 4.08
N PRO A 91 8.99 7.22 3.49
CA PRO A 91 10.24 7.67 4.08
C PRO A 91 10.33 9.20 4.13
N GLU A 92 11.21 9.70 5.00
CA GLU A 92 11.55 11.13 5.10
C GLU A 92 10.34 12.06 5.32
N TRP A 93 9.23 11.54 5.86
CA TRP A 93 8.03 12.30 6.17
C TRP A 93 8.30 13.45 7.15
N ASN A 94 9.17 13.22 8.14
CA ASN A 94 9.76 14.24 9.01
C ASN A 94 8.75 15.15 9.75
N ASP A 95 7.51 14.69 9.93
CA ASP A 95 6.48 15.36 10.72
C ASP A 95 5.58 14.35 11.43
N ASP A 96 5.73 14.23 12.75
CA ASP A 96 4.92 13.37 13.59
C ASP A 96 3.72 14.06 14.25
N ARG A 97 3.41 15.31 13.85
CA ARG A 97 2.38 16.15 14.47
C ARG A 97 1.20 16.43 13.56
N THR A 98 1.44 16.61 12.27
CA THR A 98 0.38 16.93 11.31
C THR A 98 -0.55 15.72 11.11
N PRO A 99 -1.89 15.87 11.30
CA PRO A 99 -2.84 14.82 10.97
C PRO A 99 -2.76 14.48 9.47
N ILE A 100 -3.22 13.29 9.11
CA ILE A 100 -3.29 12.89 7.71
C ILE A 100 -4.72 12.51 7.33
N ASP A 101 -5.04 12.73 6.07
CA ASP A 101 -6.16 12.13 5.38
C ASP A 101 -5.63 10.96 4.55
N LEU A 102 -6.30 9.83 4.63
CA LEU A 102 -6.01 8.63 3.84
C LEU A 102 -7.28 8.24 3.10
N GLU A 103 -7.16 8.11 1.77
CA GLU A 103 -8.25 7.65 0.92
C GLU A 103 -7.86 6.38 0.17
N LEU A 104 -8.85 5.53 -0.06
CA LEU A 104 -8.77 4.28 -0.82
C LEU A 104 -9.89 4.29 -1.86
N ASP A 105 -9.56 4.33 -3.15
CA ASP A 105 -10.53 4.56 -4.27
C ASP A 105 -11.45 5.79 -4.03
N GLY A 106 -10.89 6.85 -3.45
CA GLY A 106 -11.62 8.07 -3.09
C GLY A 106 -12.55 7.91 -1.86
N GLU A 107 -12.61 6.72 -1.23
CA GLU A 107 -13.23 6.56 0.08
C GLU A 107 -12.26 7.00 1.17
N ARG A 108 -12.62 8.07 1.88
CA ARG A 108 -11.85 8.52 3.05
C ARG A 108 -11.94 7.52 4.19
N LEU A 109 -10.78 7.03 4.64
CA LEU A 109 -10.65 6.10 5.75
C LEU A 109 -10.62 6.82 7.11
N ILE A 110 -11.12 6.15 8.15
CA ILE A 110 -11.15 6.67 9.53
C ILE A 110 -9.99 6.08 10.34
N GLU A 111 -9.11 6.93 10.88
CA GLU A 111 -8.01 6.49 11.74
C GLU A 111 -8.54 5.79 13.01
N GLY A 112 -7.89 4.69 13.40
CA GLY A 112 -8.26 3.86 14.54
C GLY A 112 -9.38 2.84 14.23
N LYS A 113 -10.13 3.04 13.16
CA LYS A 113 -11.16 2.10 12.67
C LYS A 113 -10.72 1.36 11.41
N ASP A 114 -10.33 2.12 10.38
CA ASP A 114 -10.03 1.60 9.04
C ASP A 114 -8.51 1.56 8.77
N PHE A 115 -7.72 2.31 9.52
CA PHE A 115 -6.26 2.24 9.46
C PHE A 115 -5.63 2.69 10.77
N ARG A 116 -4.35 2.38 10.94
CA ARG A 116 -3.51 2.87 12.04
C ARG A 116 -2.30 3.57 11.46
N ARG A 117 -1.78 4.53 12.21
CA ARG A 117 -0.59 5.31 11.87
C ARG A 117 0.49 5.13 12.92
N GLY A 118 1.73 5.17 12.49
CA GLY A 118 2.91 5.18 13.34
C GLY A 118 4.06 5.92 12.65
N TYR A 119 5.17 6.02 13.37
CA TYR A 119 6.37 6.68 12.89
C TYR A 119 7.60 5.86 13.24
N GLU A 120 8.49 5.69 12.28
CA GLU A 120 9.78 5.04 12.48
C GLU A 120 10.88 6.11 12.37
N LYS A 121 11.79 6.13 13.35
CA LYS A 121 12.89 7.11 13.40
C LYS A 121 14.22 6.39 13.19
N ASP A 122 15.00 6.87 12.23
CA ASP A 122 16.35 6.38 11.98
C ASP A 122 17.32 7.55 11.74
N ALA A 123 18.53 7.25 11.25
CA ALA A 123 19.55 8.27 10.98
C ALA A 123 19.22 9.18 9.77
N SER A 124 18.31 8.76 8.89
CA SER A 124 17.86 9.50 7.70
C SER A 124 16.68 10.42 7.99
N GLY A 125 15.90 10.13 9.03
CA GLY A 125 14.81 11.00 9.47
C GLY A 125 13.69 10.23 10.15
N THR A 126 12.46 10.71 9.97
CA THR A 126 11.23 10.06 10.44
C THR A 126 10.40 9.62 9.24
N SER A 127 10.13 8.32 9.15
CA SER A 127 9.21 7.73 8.19
C SER A 127 7.79 7.69 8.77
N LEU A 128 6.79 7.96 7.94
CA LEU A 128 5.38 7.68 8.26
C LEU A 128 5.09 6.23 7.92
N VAL A 129 4.44 5.52 8.84
CA VAL A 129 4.00 4.14 8.64
C VAL A 129 2.49 4.06 8.79
N LEU A 130 1.81 3.49 7.80
CA LEU A 130 0.36 3.31 7.77
C LEU A 130 0.04 1.82 7.66
N TRP A 131 -0.88 1.33 8.48
CA TRP A 131 -1.42 -0.02 8.40
C TRP A 131 -2.91 0.08 8.11
N ILE A 132 -3.32 -0.34 6.91
CA ILE A 132 -4.73 -0.33 6.52
C ILE A 132 -5.40 -1.62 7.00
N ASP A 133 -6.60 -1.54 7.56
CA ASP A 133 -7.39 -2.69 8.01
C ASP A 133 -8.44 -3.06 6.95
N ARG A 134 -7.95 -3.69 5.87
CA ARG A 134 -8.73 -4.09 4.70
C ARG A 134 -8.20 -5.40 4.10
N VAL A 135 -9.12 -6.22 3.61
CA VAL A 135 -8.85 -7.34 2.70
C VAL A 135 -9.59 -7.05 1.41
N ILE A 136 -8.85 -6.96 0.31
CA ILE A 136 -9.35 -6.59 -1.01
C ILE A 136 -8.98 -7.69 -1.98
N ASP A 137 -9.99 -8.18 -2.69
CA ASP A 137 -9.83 -9.06 -3.83
C ASP A 137 -9.59 -8.19 -5.08
N LEU A 138 -8.34 -8.07 -5.52
CA LEU A 138 -8.06 -7.37 -6.78
C LEU A 138 -8.42 -8.25 -7.97
N ASN A 139 -8.77 -9.53 -7.75
CA ASN A 139 -9.12 -10.41 -8.86
C ASN A 139 -10.49 -10.08 -9.47
N ASP A 140 -11.39 -9.57 -8.64
CA ASP A 140 -12.78 -9.23 -8.99
C ASP A 140 -12.98 -7.72 -9.25
N SER A 141 -11.93 -6.89 -9.11
CA SER A 141 -11.98 -5.46 -9.44
C SER A 141 -11.98 -5.26 -10.95
N ASP A 142 -12.91 -4.46 -11.50
CA ASP A 142 -12.97 -4.15 -12.94
C ASP A 142 -11.66 -3.53 -13.47
N GLU A 143 -10.96 -2.78 -12.62
CA GLU A 143 -9.68 -2.15 -12.96
C GLU A 143 -8.46 -2.94 -12.46
N HIS A 144 -8.67 -4.02 -11.71
CA HIS A 144 -7.62 -4.85 -11.10
C HIS A 144 -6.60 -4.08 -10.25
N ARG A 145 -6.98 -2.89 -9.78
CA ARG A 145 -6.13 -1.99 -8.99
C ARG A 145 -6.92 -1.32 -7.89
N ILE A 146 -6.19 -0.72 -6.96
CA ILE A 146 -6.73 0.17 -5.93
C ILE A 146 -5.90 1.46 -5.89
N GLU A 147 -6.56 2.61 -5.87
CA GLU A 147 -5.92 3.91 -5.73
C GLU A 147 -5.81 4.31 -4.25
N ILE A 148 -4.66 4.86 -3.87
CA ILE A 148 -4.38 5.31 -2.51
C ILE A 148 -3.92 6.76 -2.57
N GLU A 149 -4.53 7.60 -1.75
CA GLU A 149 -4.09 8.98 -1.52
C GLU A 149 -3.76 9.19 -0.05
N ILE A 150 -2.57 9.73 0.21
CA ILE A 150 -2.12 10.18 1.53
C ILE A 150 -1.93 11.69 1.44
N ALA A 151 -2.62 12.46 2.28
CA ALA A 151 -2.47 13.90 2.31
C ALA A 151 -2.28 14.40 3.75
N PRO A 152 -1.36 15.36 4.02
CA PRO A 152 -1.38 16.09 5.27
C PRO A 152 -2.69 16.85 5.39
N HIS A 153 -3.40 16.67 6.51
CA HIS A 153 -4.65 17.38 6.77
C HIS A 153 -4.38 18.89 6.81
N ARG A 154 -5.19 19.67 6.08
CA ARG A 154 -5.15 21.13 6.10
C ARG A 154 -6.51 21.64 6.53
N ASP A 155 -6.51 22.36 7.65
CA ASP A 155 -7.69 23.11 8.15
C ASP A 155 -8.12 24.22 7.18
#